data_AF-A0A535WRW6-F1
#
_entry.id   AF-A0A535WRW6-F1
#
_cell.length_a   1.000
_cell.length_b   1.000
_cell.length_c   1.000
_cell.angle_alpha   90.00
_cell.angle_beta   90.00
_cell.angle_gamma   90.00
#
_symmetry.space_group_name_H-M   'P 1'
#
loop_
_entity.id
_entity.type
_entity.pdbx_description
1 polymer ?
#
loop_
_entity_poly.entity_id
_entity_poly.type
_entity_poly.pdbx_seq_one_letter_code
_entity_poly.pdbx_strand_id
1 'polypeptide(L)'
;MRRPDRAPILAAIALLAVACTSNGAASHDPGKVVLAAKQTTVAGKLYATKGRSLYRFSGTHLTPLLTGVKVKDPAVSADGTRLAFVQLLEQSSTIVLSDVDGKTRQTITPSSGPEGALWAFSPSFS
;
A
#
# COMPACT_ATOMS: atom_id res chain seq x y z
N MET A 1 -40.97 -64.11 -18.49
CA MET A 1 -40.04 -64.72 -19.47
C MET A 1 -38.63 -64.17 -19.18
N ARG A 2 -37.86 -64.85 -18.32
CA ARG A 2 -36.60 -65.58 -18.59
C ARG A 2 -35.51 -64.78 -19.33
N ARG A 3 -34.42 -64.47 -18.62
CA ARG A 3 -33.11 -64.01 -19.12
C ARG A 3 -32.47 -65.04 -20.08
N PRO A 4 -31.44 -64.63 -20.82
CA PRO A 4 -30.14 -65.24 -20.53
C PRO A 4 -29.01 -64.23 -20.33
N ASP A 5 -28.18 -64.53 -19.35
CA ASP A 5 -26.87 -63.95 -19.10
C ASP A 5 -25.90 -64.26 -20.25
N ARG A 6 -25.04 -63.30 -20.62
CA ARG A 6 -23.67 -63.55 -21.10
C ARG A 6 -22.77 -62.37 -20.73
N ALA A 7 -21.94 -62.55 -19.69
CA ALA A 7 -20.63 -61.91 -19.62
C ALA A 7 -19.77 -62.45 -20.78
N PRO A 8 -18.80 -61.68 -21.31
CA PRO A 8 -17.43 -61.99 -20.90
C PRO A 8 -16.41 -60.82 -20.91
N ILE A 9 -15.38 -61.03 -20.09
CA ILE A 9 -13.96 -60.64 -20.25
C ILE A 9 -13.52 -59.21 -19.91
N LEU A 10 -12.66 -59.17 -18.88
CA LEU A 10 -11.76 -58.10 -18.49
C LEU A 10 -10.93 -57.56 -19.68
N ALA A 11 -10.83 -56.24 -19.76
CA ALA A 11 -9.58 -55.59 -20.16
C ALA A 11 -9.37 -54.38 -19.24
N ALA A 12 -8.54 -54.57 -18.23
CA ALA A 12 -7.99 -53.49 -17.43
C ALA A 12 -7.04 -52.67 -18.31
N ILE A 13 -7.49 -51.52 -18.80
CA ILE A 13 -6.60 -50.55 -19.45
C ILE A 13 -6.07 -49.64 -18.33
N ALA A 14 -4.86 -49.96 -17.88
CA ALA A 14 -4.07 -49.06 -17.05
C ALA A 14 -3.79 -47.79 -17.87
N LEU A 15 -4.51 -46.70 -17.56
CA LEU A 15 -4.17 -45.37 -18.03
C LEU A 15 -2.86 -44.94 -17.34
N LEU A 16 -1.75 -45.09 -18.07
CA LEU A 16 -0.45 -44.57 -17.70
C LEU A 16 -0.57 -43.06 -17.41
N ALA A 17 -0.31 -42.71 -16.16
CA ALA A 17 -0.10 -41.33 -15.74
C ALA A 17 1.16 -40.79 -16.44
N VAL A 18 0.99 -40.05 -17.51
CA VAL A 18 2.01 -39.10 -17.96
C VAL A 18 1.71 -37.80 -17.24
N ALA A 19 2.17 -37.71 -15.98
CA ALA A 19 2.40 -36.42 -15.38
C ALA A 19 3.51 -35.76 -16.23
N CYS A 20 3.13 -34.83 -17.10
CA CYS A 20 4.06 -33.86 -17.61
C CYS A 20 4.56 -33.07 -16.40
N THR A 21 5.62 -33.52 -15.76
CA THR A 21 6.43 -32.65 -14.93
C THR A 21 7.05 -31.66 -15.90
N SER A 22 6.37 -30.54 -16.11
CA SER A 22 7.01 -29.36 -16.64
C SER A 22 8.05 -28.94 -15.60
N ASN A 23 9.22 -29.55 -15.66
CA ASN A 23 10.43 -29.10 -14.99
C ASN A 23 10.97 -27.85 -15.71
N GLY A 24 10.06 -26.93 -16.08
CA GLY A 24 10.38 -25.64 -16.61
C GLY A 24 10.82 -24.78 -15.46
N ALA A 25 12.13 -24.75 -15.22
CA ALA A 25 12.72 -23.63 -14.50
C ALA A 25 12.14 -22.35 -15.10
N ALA A 26 11.51 -21.53 -14.28
CA ALA A 26 10.95 -20.26 -14.71
C ALA A 26 12.03 -19.50 -15.49
N SER A 27 11.71 -19.03 -16.70
CA SER A 27 12.62 -18.22 -17.49
C SER A 27 13.04 -17.01 -16.66
N HIS A 28 14.26 -17.06 -16.10
CA HIS A 28 14.85 -15.93 -15.41
C HIS A 28 15.19 -14.89 -16.47
N ASP A 29 14.35 -13.86 -16.59
CA ASP A 29 14.71 -12.63 -17.30
C ASP A 29 15.85 -11.97 -16.50
N PRO A 30 17.11 -11.98 -17.00
CA PRO A 30 18.25 -11.51 -16.23
C PRO A 30 18.20 -10.00 -15.96
N GLY A 31 17.27 -9.27 -16.58
CA GLY A 31 17.05 -7.84 -16.35
C GLY A 31 15.99 -7.51 -15.30
N LYS A 32 15.16 -8.47 -14.86
CA LYS A 32 14.10 -8.21 -13.87
C LYS A 32 14.52 -8.71 -12.49
N VAL A 33 15.03 -7.79 -11.68
CA VAL A 33 15.07 -7.98 -10.23
C VAL A 33 13.63 -7.92 -9.70
N VAL A 34 12.96 -9.06 -9.61
CA VAL A 34 11.71 -9.19 -8.86
C VAL A 34 12.10 -9.32 -7.39
N LEU A 35 12.13 -8.18 -6.68
CA LEU A 35 12.20 -8.20 -5.23
C LEU A 35 10.93 -8.91 -4.74
N ALA A 36 11.09 -10.08 -4.11
CA ALA A 36 9.99 -10.77 -3.45
C ALA A 36 9.47 -9.89 -2.31
N ALA A 37 8.48 -9.05 -2.60
CA ALA A 37 7.89 -8.14 -1.64
C ALA A 37 6.96 -8.92 -0.70
N LYS A 38 7.46 -9.27 0.49
CA LYS A 38 6.60 -9.80 1.55
C LYS A 38 5.76 -8.66 2.11
N GLN A 39 4.44 -8.72 1.88
CA GLN A 39 3.51 -7.78 2.49
C GLN A 39 3.35 -8.11 3.98
N THR A 40 3.51 -7.10 4.84
CA THR A 40 3.30 -7.21 6.29
C THR A 40 2.11 -6.35 6.67
N THR A 41 1.25 -6.89 7.52
CA THR A 41 0.14 -6.14 8.11
C THR A 41 0.69 -5.16 9.14
N VAL A 42 0.39 -3.88 8.96
CA VAL A 42 0.64 -2.86 10.00
C VAL A 42 -0.51 -2.92 11.00
N ALA A 43 -0.19 -3.08 12.29
CA ALA A 43 -1.18 -2.92 13.35
C ALA A 43 -1.58 -1.43 13.44
N GLY A 44 -2.85 -1.13 13.21
CA GLY A 44 -3.36 0.24 13.21
C GLY A 44 -3.22 0.95 11.85
N LYS A 45 -3.01 2.27 11.90
CA LYS A 45 -2.91 3.14 10.73
C LYS A 45 -1.50 3.72 10.62
N LEU A 46 -0.94 3.70 9.42
CA LEU A 46 0.32 4.38 9.09
C LEU A 46 0.04 5.54 8.13
N TYR A 47 0.65 6.69 8.40
CA TYR A 47 0.60 7.87 7.53
C TYR A 47 1.97 8.09 6.91
N ALA A 48 2.02 8.13 5.58
CA ALA A 48 3.27 8.26 4.85
C ALA A 48 3.09 9.11 3.60
N THR A 49 4.16 9.74 3.14
CA THR A 49 4.16 10.51 1.89
C THR A 49 4.84 9.72 0.78
N LYS A 50 4.23 9.75 -0.41
CA LYS A 50 4.81 9.20 -1.64
C LYS A 50 4.58 10.21 -2.75
N GLY A 51 5.66 10.67 -3.39
CA GLY A 51 5.56 11.68 -4.46
C GLY A 51 4.89 12.97 -4.02
N ARG A 52 5.09 13.41 -2.77
CA ARG A 52 4.43 14.57 -2.13
C ARG A 52 2.92 14.43 -1.92
N SER A 53 2.33 13.25 -2.14
CA SER A 53 0.95 12.96 -1.75
C SER A 53 0.91 12.26 -0.41
N LEU A 54 -0.14 12.53 0.38
CA LEU A 54 -0.35 11.92 1.68
C LEU A 54 -1.17 10.63 1.54
N TYR A 55 -0.68 9.57 2.15
CA TYR A 55 -1.32 8.26 2.14
C TYR A 55 -1.56 7.76 3.54
N ARG A 56 -2.69 7.06 3.69
CA ARG A 56 -3.02 6.26 4.87
C ARG A 56 -2.97 4.79 4.49
N PHE A 57 -2.24 4.01 5.28
CA PHE A 57 -2.26 2.56 5.24
C PHE A 57 -3.06 2.01 6.43
N SER A 58 -3.91 1.02 6.18
CA SER A 58 -4.64 0.29 7.21
C SER A 58 -4.59 -1.20 6.86
N GLY A 59 -3.79 -1.98 7.58
CA GLY A 59 -3.46 -3.35 7.18
C GLY A 59 -2.74 -3.37 5.82
N THR A 60 -3.39 -3.93 4.80
CA THR A 60 -2.89 -3.97 3.41
C THR A 60 -3.50 -2.87 2.52
N HIS A 61 -4.47 -2.09 3.03
CA HIS A 61 -5.18 -1.09 2.24
C HIS A 61 -4.45 0.23 2.24
N LEU A 62 -4.17 0.74 1.04
CA LEU A 62 -3.56 2.05 0.81
C LEU A 62 -4.61 3.03 0.28
N THR A 63 -4.79 4.16 0.96
CA THR A 63 -5.76 5.20 0.56
C THR A 63 -5.06 6.55 0.44
N PRO A 64 -5.17 7.26 -0.69
CA PRO A 64 -4.76 8.66 -0.76
C PRO A 64 -5.66 9.51 0.14
N LEU A 65 -5.07 10.33 1.00
CA LEU A 65 -5.80 11.10 2.00
C LEU A 65 -6.13 12.52 1.54
N LEU A 66 -5.22 13.13 0.76
CA LEU A 66 -5.34 14.50 0.28
C LEU A 66 -5.13 14.55 -1.23
N THR A 67 -5.97 15.32 -1.92
CA THR A 67 -5.91 15.52 -3.37
C THR A 67 -5.46 16.95 -3.68
N GLY A 68 -4.55 17.12 -4.64
CA GLY A 68 -4.12 18.45 -5.12
C GLY A 68 -3.21 19.24 -4.15
N VAL A 69 -2.71 18.60 -3.10
CA VAL A 69 -1.84 19.24 -2.10
C VAL A 69 -0.50 18.51 -2.06
N LYS A 70 0.60 19.27 -2.17
CA LYS A 70 1.96 18.75 -1.98
C LYS A 70 2.28 18.78 -0.49
N VAL A 71 2.63 17.64 0.09
CA VAL A 71 2.91 17.50 1.53
C VAL A 71 4.25 16.82 1.82
N LYS A 72 4.79 17.06 3.01
CA LYS A 72 5.90 16.30 3.63
C LYS A 72 5.72 16.19 5.14
N ASP A 73 6.52 15.33 5.75
CA ASP A 73 6.69 15.17 7.20
C ASP A 73 5.36 15.06 7.98
N PRO A 74 4.51 14.05 7.72
CA PRO A 74 3.29 13.86 8.47
C PRO A 74 3.56 13.36 9.88
N ALA A 75 2.80 13.87 10.84
CA ALA A 75 2.74 13.38 12.22
C ALA A 75 1.29 13.18 12.63
N VAL A 76 1.01 12.08 13.33
CA VAL A 76 -0.32 11.74 13.83
C VAL A 76 -0.31 11.88 15.36
N SER A 77 -1.41 12.36 15.93
CA SER A 77 -1.57 12.38 17.39
C SER A 77 -1.67 10.97 17.95
N ALA A 78 -1.31 10.78 19.23
CA ALA A 78 -1.29 9.46 19.87
C ALA A 78 -2.68 8.79 19.92
N ASP A 79 -3.74 9.59 20.01
CA ASP A 79 -5.14 9.13 19.95
C ASP A 79 -5.64 8.85 18.52
N GLY A 80 -4.84 9.17 17.50
CA GLY A 80 -5.17 8.96 16.10
C GLY A 80 -6.31 9.84 15.57
N THR A 81 -6.62 10.96 16.23
CA THR A 81 -7.72 11.87 15.81
C THR A 81 -7.24 13.07 15.00
N ARG A 82 -5.97 13.44 15.12
CA ARG A 82 -5.36 14.60 14.46
C ARG A 82 -4.15 14.22 13.63
N LEU A 83 -3.90 15.03 12.61
CA LEU A 83 -2.79 14.90 11.69
C LEU A 83 -2.18 16.28 11.46
N ALA A 84 -0.88 16.41 11.70
CA ALA A 84 -0.09 17.57 11.33
C ALA A 84 0.81 17.21 10.14
N PHE A 85 0.99 18.12 9.20
CA PHE A 85 1.91 17.92 8.08
C PHE A 85 2.40 19.26 7.56
N VAL A 86 3.53 19.23 6.85
CA VAL A 86 4.01 20.40 6.12
C VAL A 86 3.32 20.43 4.76
N GLN A 87 2.61 21.51 4.47
CA GLN A 87 2.10 21.81 3.13
C GLN A 87 3.16 22.62 2.37
N LEU A 88 3.44 22.18 1.15
CA LEU A 88 4.38 22.81 0.24
C LEU A 88 3.60 23.59 -0.82
N LEU A 89 3.85 24.88 -0.87
CA LEU A 89 3.40 25.80 -1.91
C LEU A 89 4.55 25.96 -2.91
N GLU A 90 4.33 26.69 -4.01
CA GLU A 90 5.35 26.85 -5.05
C GLU A 90 6.64 27.50 -4.52
N GLN A 91 6.52 28.45 -3.59
CA GLN A 91 7.67 29.20 -3.07
C GLN A 91 7.69 29.27 -1.54
N SER A 92 6.86 28.49 -0.85
CA SER A 92 6.72 28.56 0.61
C SER A 92 6.28 27.24 1.24
N SER A 93 6.39 27.14 2.56
CA SER A 93 5.85 26.04 3.33
C SER A 93 5.12 26.51 4.59
N THR A 94 4.10 25.75 4.97
CA THR A 94 3.32 25.99 6.18
C THR A 94 3.07 24.68 6.92
N ILE A 95 2.88 24.75 8.24
CA ILE A 95 2.36 23.63 9.02
C ILE A 95 0.83 23.72 8.99
N VAL A 96 0.22 22.60 8.63
CA VAL A 96 -1.23 22.45 8.57
C VAL A 96 -1.63 21.38 9.56
N LEU A 97 -2.63 21.70 10.39
CA LEU A 97 -3.32 20.76 11.26
C LEU A 97 -4.62 20.30 10.59
N SER A 98 -4.92 19.02 10.68
CA SER A 98 -6.12 18.43 10.12
C SER A 98 -6.71 17.34 11.01
N ASP A 99 -7.98 17.00 10.79
CA ASP A 99 -8.50 15.73 11.28
C ASP A 99 -7.82 14.55 10.56
N VAL A 100 -7.93 13.37 11.16
CA VAL A 100 -7.24 12.16 10.68
C VAL A 100 -7.71 11.63 9.31
N ASP A 101 -8.86 12.13 8.82
CA ASP A 101 -9.39 11.85 7.49
C ASP A 101 -9.02 12.94 6.45
N GLY A 102 -8.34 14.02 6.88
CA GLY A 102 -7.85 15.08 5.99
C GLY A 102 -8.91 16.09 5.55
N LYS A 103 -10.12 16.07 6.12
CA LYS A 103 -11.28 16.84 5.61
C LYS A 103 -11.26 18.30 6.05
N THR A 104 -10.89 18.53 7.30
CA THR A 104 -10.86 19.82 7.97
C THR A 104 -9.40 20.21 8.11
N ARG A 105 -8.99 21.34 7.52
CA ARG A 105 -7.60 21.79 7.52
C ARG A 105 -7.48 23.20 8.04
N GLN A 106 -6.55 23.41 8.94
CA GLN A 106 -6.22 24.72 9.50
C GLN A 106 -4.71 24.94 9.37
N THR A 107 -4.33 26.02 8.67
CA THR A 107 -2.93 26.46 8.67
C THR A 107 -2.63 27.12 10.01
N ILE A 108 -1.58 26.68 10.68
CA ILE A 108 -1.23 27.15 12.04
C ILE A 108 0.06 27.97 12.07
N THR A 109 0.71 28.16 10.92
CA THR A 109 1.94 28.94 10.83
C THR A 109 1.94 29.91 9.65
N PRO A 110 2.76 30.99 9.67
CA PRO A 110 2.99 31.84 8.51
C PRO A 110 3.61 31.08 7.33
N SER A 111 3.49 31.65 6.12
CA SER A 111 4.08 31.12 4.88
C SER A 111 5.58 31.34 4.74
N SER A 112 6.20 32.11 5.65
CA SER A 112 7.65 32.35 5.66
C SER A 112 8.14 32.62 7.08
N GLY A 113 9.40 32.28 7.35
CA GLY A 113 10.07 32.55 8.61
C GLY A 113 11.43 33.24 8.41
N PRO A 114 12.17 33.54 9.50
CA PRO A 114 13.49 34.14 9.43
C PRO A 114 14.50 33.31 8.59
N GLU A 115 14.34 31.99 8.61
CA GLU A 115 15.13 31.03 7.84
C GLU A 115 14.80 31.04 6.33
N GLY A 116 13.78 31.79 5.91
CA GLY A 116 13.27 31.84 4.54
C GLY A 116 11.87 31.25 4.37
N ALA A 117 11.47 31.07 3.11
CA ALA A 117 10.09 30.70 2.78
C ALA A 117 9.79 29.19 2.95
N LEU A 118 10.81 28.32 2.94
CA LEU A 118 10.68 26.86 3.09
C LEU A 118 11.02 26.37 4.51
N TRP A 119 10.64 27.13 5.52
CA TRP A 119 11.06 26.93 6.91
C TRP A 119 10.31 25.81 7.66
N ALA A 120 9.10 25.41 7.25
CA ALA A 120 8.33 24.40 7.98
C ALA A 120 8.90 22.98 7.81
N PHE A 121 9.14 22.28 8.91
CA PHE A 121 9.63 20.89 8.93
C PHE A 121 9.12 20.12 10.15
N SER A 122 9.04 18.79 9.99
CA SER A 122 8.91 17.78 11.06
C SER A 122 8.01 18.17 12.25
N PRO A 123 6.72 18.50 12.03
CA PRO A 123 5.80 18.69 13.14
C PRO A 123 5.69 17.41 13.99
N SER A 124 5.40 17.57 15.27
CA SER A 124 5.11 16.46 16.18
C SER A 124 4.05 16.86 17.21
N PHE A 125 3.36 15.87 17.77
CA PHE A 125 2.50 16.06 18.94
C PHE A 125 3.32 15.73 20.20
N SER A 126 3.03 16.44 21.29
CA SER A 126 3.59 16.18 22.62
C SER A 126 2.86 15.05 23.33
#